data_AF-A0A6G0UH24-F1
#
_entry.id   AF-A0A6G0UH24-F1
#
_cell.length_a   1.000
_cell.length_b   1.000
_cell.length_c   1.000
_cell.angle_alpha   90.00
_cell.angle_beta   90.00
_cell.angle_gamma   90.00
#
_symmetry.space_group_name_H-M   'P 1'
#
loop_
_entity.id
_entity.type
_entity.pdbx_description
1 polymer ?
#
loop_
_entity_poly.entity_id
_entity_poly.type
_entity_poly.pdbx_seq_one_letter_code
_entity_poly.pdbx_strand_id
1 'polypeptide(L)'
;MSQSPENPGIAATVVDVDTLPVISALRLLLGVFSTSGNLFILYLFYCFPRLRTSAYSKLVGLLSLSNALVGIGLLIRGVYTAVASAQGITKFDKGTCYSVNSLIGIGKTASEIVILGIAIERLKAVYNPFSYGNGKQNLLILFTFTVAVAMSIILTYGKQAGIDSSVLITVCTAGMATGPYAFVLSTI
;
A
#
# COMPACT_ATOMS: atom_id res chain seq x y z
N MET A 1 -17.14 27.98 12.83
CA MET A 1 -16.57 27.25 11.69
C MET A 1 -15.78 28.24 10.85
N SER A 2 -14.45 28.21 10.97
CA SER A 2 -13.55 29.11 10.25
C SER A 2 -13.13 28.46 8.95
N GLN A 3 -13.56 29.00 7.81
CA GLN A 3 -13.02 28.63 6.50
C GLN A 3 -11.61 29.20 6.41
N SER A 4 -10.60 28.32 6.46
CA SER A 4 -9.23 28.70 6.16
C SER A 4 -9.13 29.06 4.67
N PRO A 5 -8.56 30.21 4.30
CA PRO A 5 -8.41 30.59 2.90
C PRO A 5 -7.43 29.63 2.21
N GLU A 6 -7.95 28.75 1.36
CA GLU A 6 -7.15 27.93 0.45
C GLU A 6 -6.43 28.83 -0.54
N ASN A 7 -5.10 28.70 -0.58
CA ASN A 7 -4.22 29.46 -1.45
C ASN A 7 -4.35 28.89 -2.89
N PRO A 8 -4.99 29.61 -3.85
CA PRO A 8 -5.43 29.04 -5.12
C PRO A 8 -4.30 28.80 -6.14
N GLY A 9 -3.06 29.20 -5.82
CA GLY A 9 -1.94 29.21 -6.78
C GLY A 9 -1.22 27.89 -7.01
N ILE A 10 -1.36 26.88 -6.12
CA ILE A 10 -0.59 25.62 -6.21
C ILE A 10 -1.47 24.42 -6.62
N ALA A 11 -2.81 24.53 -6.50
CA ALA A 11 -3.73 23.44 -6.85
C ALA A 11 -3.97 23.27 -8.36
N ALA A 12 -3.57 24.24 -9.19
CA ALA A 12 -3.94 24.30 -10.61
C ALA A 12 -2.97 23.59 -11.59
N THR A 13 -1.89 22.95 -11.10
CA THR A 13 -0.94 22.22 -11.96
C THR A 13 -0.88 20.71 -11.72
N VAL A 14 -1.60 20.17 -10.72
CA VAL A 14 -1.90 18.73 -10.62
C VAL A 14 -3.09 18.35 -11.53
N VAL A 15 -3.28 19.13 -12.60
CA VAL A 15 -4.26 18.92 -13.65
C VAL A 15 -3.76 17.73 -14.49
N ASP A 16 -4.52 16.64 -14.40
CA ASP A 16 -4.73 15.63 -15.44
C ASP A 16 -3.57 14.79 -15.95
N VAL A 17 -2.46 14.73 -15.21
CA VAL A 17 -1.45 13.68 -15.40
C VAL A 17 -2.10 12.29 -15.37
N ASP A 18 -3.12 12.09 -14.53
CA ASP A 18 -3.85 10.83 -14.43
C ASP A 18 -4.79 10.53 -15.62
N THR A 19 -5.14 11.53 -16.44
CA THR A 19 -5.99 11.34 -17.63
C THR A 19 -5.20 10.99 -18.88
N LEU A 20 -3.86 11.17 -18.84
CA LEU A 20 -3.02 10.78 -19.96
C LEU A 20 -3.13 9.25 -20.14
N PRO A 21 -3.59 8.77 -21.31
CA PRO A 21 -3.80 7.34 -21.54
C PRO A 21 -2.50 6.54 -21.36
N VAL A 22 -1.36 7.18 -21.63
CA VAL A 22 -0.02 6.63 -21.42
C VAL A 22 0.24 6.30 -19.95
N ILE A 23 -0.18 7.15 -19.02
CA ILE A 23 0.06 6.97 -17.58
C ILE A 23 -0.86 5.90 -17.02
N SER A 24 -2.11 5.85 -17.49
CA SER A 24 -3.04 4.76 -17.16
C SER A 24 -2.53 3.41 -17.67
N ALA A 25 -2.06 3.34 -18.92
CA ALA A 25 -1.47 2.13 -19.50
C ALA A 25 -0.21 1.68 -18.74
N LEU A 26 0.69 2.62 -18.41
CA LEU A 26 1.89 2.33 -17.64
C LEU A 26 1.55 1.78 -16.25
N ARG A 27 0.55 2.35 -15.57
CA ARG A 27 0.07 1.87 -14.26
C ARG A 27 -0.44 0.44 -14.33
N LEU A 28 -1.23 0.10 -15.36
CA LEU A 28 -1.71 -1.26 -15.57
C LEU A 28 -0.55 -2.23 -15.81
N LEU A 29 0.42 -1.86 -16.65
CA LEU A 29 1.61 -2.68 -16.89
C LEU A 29 2.41 -2.91 -15.60
N LEU A 30 2.67 -1.84 -14.83
CA LEU A 30 3.35 -1.94 -13.53
C LEU A 30 2.56 -2.82 -12.56
N GLY A 31 1.23 -2.71 -12.54
CA GLY A 31 0.34 -3.57 -11.77
C GLY A 31 0.50 -5.04 -12.16
N VAL A 32 0.45 -5.36 -13.45
CA VAL A 32 0.61 -6.74 -13.97
C VAL A 32 1.96 -7.31 -13.58
N PHE A 33 3.06 -6.61 -13.88
CA PHE A 33 4.41 -7.07 -13.57
C PHE A 33 4.63 -7.23 -12.06
N SER A 34 4.16 -6.26 -11.27
CA SER A 34 4.26 -6.33 -9.81
C SER A 34 3.49 -7.52 -9.26
N THR A 35 2.23 -7.71 -9.66
CA THR A 35 1.42 -8.84 -9.19
C THR A 35 2.00 -10.18 -9.65
N SER A 36 2.35 -10.33 -10.94
CA SER A 36 2.87 -11.59 -11.47
C SER A 36 4.21 -11.98 -10.85
N GLY A 37 5.14 -11.04 -10.71
CA GLY A 37 6.46 -11.28 -10.12
C GLY A 37 6.36 -11.69 -8.65
N ASN A 38 5.54 -10.99 -7.87
CA ASN A 38 5.37 -11.30 -6.45
C ASN A 38 4.57 -12.61 -6.23
N LEU A 39 3.57 -12.91 -7.05
CA LEU A 39 2.87 -14.20 -7.02
C LEU A 39 3.80 -15.35 -7.39
N PHE A 40 4.71 -15.16 -8.36
CA PHE A 40 5.70 -16.16 -8.70
C PHE A 40 6.64 -16.46 -7.53
N ILE A 41 7.10 -15.44 -6.79
CA ILE A 41 7.91 -15.64 -5.59
C ILE A 41 7.11 -16.44 -4.54
N LEU A 42 5.85 -16.06 -4.27
CA LEU A 42 5.00 -16.80 -3.34
C LEU A 42 4.78 -18.26 -3.78
N TYR A 43 4.63 -18.50 -5.08
CA TYR A 43 4.55 -19.84 -5.66
C TYR A 43 5.83 -20.65 -5.38
N LEU A 44 7.02 -20.06 -5.52
CA LEU A 44 8.28 -20.72 -5.16
C LEU A 44 8.31 -21.08 -3.66
N PHE A 45 7.86 -20.18 -2.78
CA PHE A 45 7.77 -20.46 -1.33
C PHE A 45 6.81 -21.60 -1.01
N TYR A 46 5.72 -21.71 -1.77
CA TYR A 46 4.75 -22.79 -1.65
C TYR A 46 5.37 -24.13 -2.11
N CYS A 47 5.96 -24.16 -3.30
CA CYS A 47 6.56 -25.37 -3.90
C CYS A 47 7.78 -25.89 -3.14
N PHE A 48 8.61 -25.00 -2.60
CA PHE A 48 9.88 -25.38 -1.96
C PHE A 48 9.80 -25.21 -0.43
N PRO A 49 9.40 -26.25 0.34
CA PRO A 49 9.28 -26.16 1.80
C PRO A 49 10.59 -25.79 2.50
N ARG A 50 11.73 -26.11 1.87
CA ARG A 50 13.07 -25.76 2.39
C ARG A 50 13.28 -24.25 2.49
N LEU A 51 12.61 -23.43 1.68
CA LEU A 51 12.66 -21.97 1.78
C LEU A 51 11.85 -21.44 2.98
N ARG A 52 10.90 -22.21 3.53
CA ARG A 52 10.03 -21.76 4.63
C ARG A 52 10.62 -21.95 6.02
N THR A 53 11.77 -22.58 6.14
CA THR A 53 12.40 -22.90 7.43
C THR A 53 13.07 -21.68 8.07
N SER A 54 13.69 -20.82 7.26
CA SER A 54 14.40 -19.64 7.74
C SER A 54 13.45 -18.47 8.02
N ALA A 55 13.70 -17.75 9.11
CA ALA A 55 12.92 -16.59 9.49
C ALA A 55 13.00 -15.46 8.45
N TYR A 56 14.20 -15.19 7.95
CA TYR A 56 14.43 -14.22 6.88
C TYR A 56 13.56 -14.53 5.65
N SER A 57 13.52 -15.80 5.25
CA SER A 57 12.76 -16.22 4.08
C SER A 57 11.25 -16.02 4.28
N LYS A 58 10.71 -16.22 5.51
CA LYS A 58 9.31 -15.88 5.82
C LYS A 58 9.03 -14.37 5.69
N LEU A 59 9.96 -13.51 6.12
CA LEU A 59 9.82 -12.06 5.95
C LEU A 59 9.83 -11.66 4.47
N VAL A 60 10.69 -12.28 3.65
CA VAL A 60 10.70 -12.08 2.19
C VAL A 60 9.38 -12.53 1.55
N GLY A 61 8.83 -13.65 2.00
CA GLY A 61 7.50 -14.10 1.57
C GLY A 61 6.41 -13.10 1.93
N LEU A 62 6.44 -12.54 3.15
CA LEU A 62 5.50 -11.53 3.59
C LEU A 62 5.63 -10.21 2.81
N LEU A 63 6.86 -9.79 2.50
CA LEU A 63 7.12 -8.63 1.65
C LEU A 63 6.55 -8.82 0.24
N SER A 64 6.73 -10.02 -0.32
CA SER A 64 6.20 -10.38 -1.63
C SER A 64 4.66 -10.36 -1.62
N LEU A 65 4.03 -10.90 -0.57
CA LEU A 65 2.58 -10.84 -0.38
C LEU A 65 2.08 -9.40 -0.34
N SER A 66 2.76 -8.55 0.41
CA SER A 66 2.42 -7.13 0.54
C SER A 66 2.51 -6.39 -0.80
N ASN A 67 3.59 -6.62 -1.56
CA ASN A 67 3.75 -6.04 -2.89
C ASN A 67 2.75 -6.60 -3.93
N ALA A 68 2.36 -7.87 -3.82
CA ALA A 68 1.30 -8.44 -4.64
C ALA A 68 -0.04 -7.73 -4.38
N LEU A 69 -0.37 -7.44 -3.11
CA LEU A 69 -1.56 -6.65 -2.74
C LEU A 69 -1.52 -5.24 -3.34
N VAL A 70 -0.36 -4.57 -3.30
CA VAL A 70 -0.18 -3.26 -3.97
C VAL A 70 -0.45 -3.38 -5.47
N GLY A 71 0.13 -4.39 -6.14
CA GLY A 71 -0.09 -4.63 -7.57
C GLY A 71 -1.57 -4.87 -7.90
N ILE A 72 -2.26 -5.69 -7.11
CA ILE A 72 -3.71 -5.95 -7.28
C ILE A 72 -4.50 -4.66 -7.10
N GLY A 73 -4.19 -3.85 -6.08
CA GLY A 73 -4.82 -2.55 -5.87
C GLY A 73 -4.61 -1.58 -7.04
N LEU A 74 -3.41 -1.56 -7.63
CA LEU A 74 -3.11 -0.77 -8.82
C LEU A 74 -3.92 -1.23 -10.04
N LEU A 75 -4.08 -2.55 -10.22
CA LEU A 75 -4.91 -3.12 -11.30
C LEU A 75 -6.38 -2.76 -11.12
N ILE A 76 -6.94 -2.96 -9.93
CA ILE A 76 -8.34 -2.59 -9.63
C ILE A 76 -8.55 -1.10 -9.90
N ARG A 77 -7.64 -0.24 -9.41
CA ARG A 77 -7.72 1.21 -9.67
C ARG A 77 -7.64 1.53 -11.16
N GLY A 78 -6.70 0.93 -11.88
CA GLY A 78 -6.52 1.14 -13.31
C GLY A 78 -7.76 0.75 -14.12
N VAL A 79 -8.31 -0.44 -13.88
CA VAL A 79 -9.53 -0.94 -14.53
C VAL A 79 -10.72 -0.05 -14.19
N TYR A 80 -10.90 0.30 -12.91
CA TYR A 80 -11.98 1.18 -12.47
C TYR A 80 -11.93 2.55 -13.18
N THR A 81 -10.75 3.17 -13.25
CA THR A 81 -10.57 4.45 -13.95
C THR A 81 -10.80 4.33 -15.46
N ALA A 82 -10.40 3.23 -16.08
CA ALA A 82 -10.60 3.00 -17.51
C ALA A 82 -12.09 2.83 -17.84
N VAL A 83 -12.83 2.05 -17.05
CA VAL A 83 -14.28 1.84 -17.23
C VAL A 83 -15.06 3.12 -16.99
N ALA A 84 -14.74 3.87 -15.93
CA ALA A 84 -15.39 5.14 -15.64
C ALA A 84 -15.17 6.18 -16.75
N SER A 85 -13.94 6.24 -17.28
CA SER A 85 -13.61 7.10 -18.43
C SER A 85 -14.40 6.70 -19.68
N ALA A 86 -14.52 5.39 -19.97
CA ALA A 86 -15.31 4.90 -21.09
C ALA A 86 -16.81 5.22 -20.97
N GLN A 87 -17.33 5.37 -19.75
CA GLN A 87 -18.72 5.75 -19.46
C GLN A 87 -18.94 7.27 -19.36
N GLY A 88 -17.89 8.09 -19.48
CA GLY A 88 -18.00 9.54 -19.31
C GLY A 88 -18.27 9.98 -17.87
N ILE A 89 -17.99 9.12 -16.87
CA ILE A 89 -18.16 9.45 -15.45
C ILE A 89 -16.96 10.28 -15.00
N THR A 90 -17.19 11.57 -14.76
CA THR A 90 -16.16 12.54 -14.33
C THR A 90 -16.20 12.86 -12.83
N LYS A 91 -17.20 12.34 -12.11
CA LYS A 91 -17.39 12.57 -10.68
C LYS A 91 -17.48 11.23 -9.96
N PHE A 92 -16.59 11.03 -9.01
CA PHE A 92 -16.51 9.84 -8.19
C PHE A 92 -17.01 10.13 -6.79
N ASP A 93 -17.73 9.16 -6.24
CA ASP A 93 -18.00 9.13 -4.80
C ASP A 93 -16.68 8.96 -4.04
N LYS A 94 -16.46 9.83 -3.05
CA LYS A 94 -15.25 9.83 -2.22
C LYS A 94 -15.10 8.51 -1.44
N GLY A 95 -16.20 7.88 -1.03
CA GLY A 95 -16.18 6.58 -0.33
C GLY A 95 -15.64 5.46 -1.22
N THR A 96 -16.17 5.34 -2.44
CA THR A 96 -15.71 4.37 -3.45
C THR A 96 -14.25 4.60 -3.85
N CYS A 97 -13.87 5.87 -4.00
CA CYS A 97 -12.50 6.24 -4.28
C CYS A 97 -11.52 5.80 -3.19
N TYR A 98 -11.96 5.95 -1.95
CA TYR A 98 -11.20 5.58 -0.77
C TYR A 98 -11.03 4.06 -0.66
N SER A 99 -12.11 3.30 -0.87
CA SER A 99 -12.07 1.84 -0.79
C SER A 99 -11.10 1.24 -1.81
N VAL A 100 -11.09 1.75 -3.05
CA VAL A 100 -10.14 1.31 -4.08
C VAL A 100 -8.68 1.64 -3.70
N ASN A 101 -8.42 2.82 -3.14
CA ASN A 101 -7.06 3.22 -2.73
C ASN A 101 -6.60 2.57 -1.42
N SER A 102 -7.53 2.09 -0.58
CA SER A 102 -7.21 1.49 0.71
C SER A 102 -6.29 0.27 0.59
N LEU A 103 -6.51 -0.56 -0.43
CA LEU A 103 -5.72 -1.78 -0.66
C LEU A 103 -4.26 -1.46 -0.96
N ILE A 104 -4.03 -0.41 -1.76
CA ILE A 104 -2.69 0.09 -2.08
C ILE A 104 -2.02 0.63 -0.80
N GLY A 105 -2.76 1.38 0.01
CA GLY A 105 -2.28 1.92 1.29
C GLY A 105 -1.85 0.82 2.26
N ILE A 106 -2.70 -0.19 2.46
CA ILE A 106 -2.42 -1.36 3.31
C ILE A 106 -1.15 -2.07 2.84
N GLY A 107 -1.05 -2.39 1.55
CA GLY A 107 0.12 -3.07 1.00
C GLY A 107 1.39 -2.24 1.10
N LYS A 108 1.31 -0.91 0.91
CA LYS A 108 2.49 -0.04 1.06
C LYS A 108 3.00 -0.02 2.50
N THR A 109 2.12 0.28 3.45
CA THR A 109 2.48 0.36 4.88
C THR A 109 2.99 -0.99 5.40
N ALA A 110 2.33 -2.09 5.00
CA ALA A 110 2.81 -3.41 5.35
C ALA A 110 4.22 -3.70 4.77
N SER A 111 4.50 -3.30 3.52
CA SER A 111 5.83 -3.46 2.93
C SER A 111 6.91 -2.68 3.68
N GLU A 112 6.63 -1.43 4.08
CA GLU A 112 7.56 -0.59 4.87
C GLU A 112 7.89 -1.23 6.22
N ILE A 113 6.88 -1.71 6.94
CA ILE A 113 7.06 -2.38 8.25
C ILE A 113 7.83 -3.69 8.10
N VAL A 114 7.59 -4.45 7.03
CA VAL A 114 8.32 -5.70 6.77
C VAL A 114 9.78 -5.43 6.42
N ILE A 115 10.06 -4.41 5.61
CA ILE A 115 11.45 -4.00 5.31
C ILE A 115 12.18 -3.61 6.60
N LEU A 116 11.54 -2.86 7.48
CA LEU A 116 12.08 -2.55 8.81
C LEU A 116 12.33 -3.84 9.63
N GLY A 117 11.39 -4.79 9.59
CA GLY A 117 11.54 -6.09 10.23
C GLY A 117 12.76 -6.87 9.72
N ILE A 118 12.99 -6.87 8.40
CA ILE A 118 14.17 -7.47 7.77
C ILE A 118 15.45 -6.77 8.25
N ALA A 119 15.47 -5.44 8.29
CA ALA A 119 16.63 -4.68 8.75
C ALA A 119 16.99 -5.01 10.21
N ILE A 120 15.99 -5.10 11.10
CA ILE A 120 16.18 -5.49 12.51
C ILE A 120 16.71 -6.93 12.63
N GLU A 121 16.19 -7.83 11.81
CA GLU A 121 16.61 -9.24 11.79
C GLU A 121 18.09 -9.38 11.38
N ARG A 122 18.51 -8.63 10.35
CA ARG A 122 19.92 -8.55 9.92
C ARG A 122 20.81 -7.86 10.94
N LEU A 123 20.36 -6.78 11.57
CA LEU A 123 21.11 -6.10 12.63
C LEU A 123 21.36 -7.03 13.83
N LYS A 124 20.36 -7.82 14.24
CA LYS A 124 20.52 -8.81 15.32
C LYS A 124 21.53 -9.91 14.98
N ALA A 125 21.53 -10.38 13.74
CA ALA A 125 22.49 -11.38 13.27
C ALA A 125 23.94 -10.86 13.32
N VAL A 126 24.15 -9.58 12.97
CA VAL A 126 25.48 -8.93 13.02
C VAL A 126 25.89 -8.62 14.46
N TYR A 127 24.96 -8.12 15.28
CA TYR A 127 25.26 -7.70 16.65
C TYR A 127 25.55 -8.88 17.59
N ASN A 128 24.86 -10.02 17.42
CA ASN A 128 25.06 -11.19 18.28
C ASN A 128 24.97 -12.51 17.48
N PRO A 129 26.08 -12.93 16.82
CA PRO A 129 26.08 -14.11 15.96
C PRO A 129 25.85 -15.42 16.73
N PHE A 130 26.32 -15.51 17.98
CA PHE A 130 26.21 -16.72 18.79
C PHE A 130 24.78 -16.98 19.30
N SER A 131 24.03 -15.92 19.63
CA SER A 131 22.66 -16.04 20.15
C SER A 131 21.61 -16.20 19.04
N TYR A 132 21.95 -15.80 17.80
CA TYR A 132 21.01 -15.78 16.68
C TYR A 132 20.43 -17.16 16.33
N GLY A 133 21.14 -18.26 16.63
CA GLY A 133 20.70 -19.63 16.34
C GLY A 133 19.61 -20.21 17.27
N ASN A 134 19.31 -19.58 18.41
CA ASN A 134 18.47 -20.18 19.48
C ASN A 134 16.94 -20.13 19.24
N GLY A 135 16.46 -20.19 17.99
CA GLY A 135 15.08 -20.54 17.66
C GLY A 135 13.96 -19.53 17.99
N LYS A 136 14.23 -18.41 18.67
CA LYS A 136 13.21 -17.39 19.02
C LYS A 136 12.75 -16.49 17.86
N GLN A 137 13.15 -16.79 16.63
CA GLN A 137 12.91 -15.92 15.46
C GLN A 137 11.44 -15.90 15.00
N ASN A 138 10.68 -16.97 15.26
CA ASN A 138 9.26 -17.05 14.87
C ASN A 138 8.39 -16.00 15.58
N LEU A 139 8.71 -15.65 16.84
CA LEU A 139 7.96 -14.65 17.60
C LEU A 139 8.09 -13.26 16.97
N LEU A 140 9.28 -12.91 16.50
CA LEU A 140 9.54 -11.62 15.86
C LEU A 140 8.74 -11.48 14.56
N ILE A 141 8.66 -12.53 13.75
CA ILE A 141 7.89 -12.52 12.50
C ILE A 141 6.40 -12.36 12.79
N LEU A 142 5.87 -13.13 13.74
CA LEU A 142 4.47 -13.03 14.13
C LEU A 142 4.14 -11.63 14.65
N PHE A 143 5.05 -11.05 15.44
CA PHE A 143 4.92 -9.68 15.93
C PHE A 143 4.93 -8.67 14.78
N THR A 144 5.92 -8.72 13.87
CA THR A 144 6.00 -7.83 12.70
C THR A 144 4.74 -7.94 11.83
N PHE A 145 4.26 -9.16 11.58
CA PHE A 145 3.01 -9.37 10.83
C PHE A 145 1.81 -8.75 11.53
N THR A 146 1.64 -9.02 12.82
CA THR A 146 0.51 -8.49 13.61
C THR A 146 0.53 -6.97 13.65
N VAL A 147 1.71 -6.36 13.88
CA VAL A 147 1.88 -4.89 13.89
C VAL A 147 1.60 -4.32 12.50
N ALA A 148 2.11 -4.94 11.43
CA ALA A 148 1.87 -4.48 10.06
C ALA A 148 0.38 -4.46 9.71
N VAL A 149 -0.34 -5.54 10.03
CA VAL A 149 -1.78 -5.63 9.80
C VAL A 149 -2.55 -4.63 10.67
N ALA A 150 -2.26 -4.57 11.97
CA ALA A 150 -2.95 -3.67 12.90
C ALA A 150 -2.76 -2.20 12.50
N MET A 151 -1.53 -1.78 12.23
CA MET A 151 -1.23 -0.41 11.79
C MET A 151 -1.89 -0.08 10.45
N SER A 152 -1.87 -1.01 9.49
CA SER A 152 -2.53 -0.81 8.20
C SER A 152 -4.03 -0.64 8.35
N ILE A 153 -4.68 -1.43 9.22
CA ILE A 153 -6.11 -1.31 9.53
C ILE A 153 -6.38 0.03 10.22
N ILE A 154 -5.64 0.38 11.28
CA ILE A 154 -5.84 1.64 12.01
C ILE A 154 -5.69 2.85 11.09
N LEU A 155 -4.65 2.88 10.26
CA LEU A 155 -4.42 3.98 9.32
C LEU A 155 -5.49 4.04 8.22
N THR A 156 -6.03 2.89 7.81
CA THR A 156 -7.08 2.83 6.77
C THR A 156 -8.46 3.18 7.32
N TYR A 157 -8.86 2.65 8.47
CA TYR A 157 -10.18 2.90 9.04
C TYR A 157 -10.24 4.19 9.83
N GLY A 158 -9.15 4.58 10.51
CA GLY A 158 -9.07 5.87 11.20
C GLY A 158 -9.30 7.05 10.26
N LYS A 159 -8.88 6.94 9.01
CA LYS A 159 -9.14 7.94 7.96
C LYS A 159 -10.60 7.97 7.49
N GLN A 160 -11.37 6.89 7.63
CA GLN A 160 -12.78 6.85 7.23
C GLN A 160 -13.71 7.57 8.21
N ALA A 161 -13.32 7.66 9.50
CA ALA A 161 -14.19 8.18 10.56
C ALA A 161 -14.60 9.66 10.42
N GLY A 162 -14.06 10.39 9.45
CA GLY A 162 -14.41 11.79 9.17
C GLY A 162 -14.74 12.10 7.71
N ILE A 163 -15.01 11.08 6.88
CA ILE A 163 -15.28 11.28 5.45
C ILE A 163 -16.80 11.39 5.21
N ASP A 164 -17.26 12.59 4.88
CA ASP A 164 -18.60 12.79 4.30
C ASP A 164 -18.67 12.12 2.91
N SER A 165 -19.49 11.07 2.80
CA SER A 165 -19.70 10.31 1.57
C SER A 165 -20.56 11.05 0.53
N SER A 166 -21.09 12.23 0.87
CA SER A 166 -21.88 13.06 -0.05
C SER A 166 -21.01 13.91 -0.98
N VAL A 167 -19.70 14.00 -0.73
CA VAL A 167 -18.79 14.86 -1.50
C VAL A 167 -18.29 14.13 -2.74
N LEU A 168 -18.65 14.66 -3.91
CA LEU A 168 -18.15 14.19 -5.21
C LEU A 168 -16.78 14.79 -5.51
N ILE A 169 -15.83 13.96 -5.95
CA ILE A 169 -14.49 14.37 -6.35
C ILE A 169 -14.23 14.05 -7.82
N THR A 170 -13.50 14.92 -8.52
CA THR A 170 -13.18 14.75 -9.94
C THR A 170 -12.04 13.78 -10.19
N VAL A 171 -11.07 13.73 -9.26
CA VAL A 171 -9.88 12.88 -9.42
C VAL A 171 -9.69 11.99 -8.20
N CYS A 172 -9.60 10.69 -8.46
CA CYS A 172 -9.37 9.68 -7.45
C CYS A 172 -7.90 9.51 -7.11
N THR A 173 -7.33 10.44 -6.35
CA THR A 173 -5.93 10.37 -5.88
C THR A 173 -5.85 9.99 -4.40
N ALA A 174 -4.81 9.24 -4.05
CA ALA A 174 -4.54 8.88 -2.66
C ALA A 174 -4.23 10.10 -1.77
N GLY A 175 -3.72 11.20 -2.34
CA GLY A 175 -3.38 12.42 -1.60
C GLY A 175 -4.59 13.28 -1.26
N MET A 176 -5.59 13.37 -2.14
CA MET A 176 -6.78 14.20 -1.91
C MET A 176 -7.77 13.56 -0.93
N ALA A 177 -7.77 12.23 -0.82
CA ALA A 177 -8.71 11.53 0.06
C ALA A 177 -8.37 11.70 1.55
N THR A 178 -7.12 12.00 1.90
CA THR A 178 -6.64 11.89 3.28
C THR A 178 -6.58 13.21 4.05
N GLY A 179 -6.89 14.34 3.42
CA GLY A 179 -6.84 15.67 4.05
C GLY A 179 -5.43 16.08 4.53
N PRO A 180 -5.27 17.32 5.00
CA PRO A 180 -3.96 17.86 5.41
C PRO A 180 -3.37 17.16 6.64
N TYR A 181 -4.20 16.54 7.48
CA TYR A 181 -3.77 15.91 8.74
C TYR A 181 -3.11 14.54 8.56
N ALA A 182 -3.29 13.88 7.42
CA ALA A 182 -2.71 12.56 7.19
C ALA A 182 -1.24 12.58 6.72
N PHE A 183 -0.75 13.72 6.22
CA PHE A 183 0.64 13.82 5.76
C PHE A 183 1.62 13.65 6.93
N VAL A 184 1.29 14.21 8.09
CA VAL A 184 2.14 14.19 9.30
C VAL A 184 2.36 12.76 9.83
N LEU A 185 1.36 11.89 9.72
CA LEU A 185 1.44 10.49 10.15
C LEU A 185 2.17 9.57 9.15
N SER A 186 2.41 10.02 7.91
CA SER A 186 3.13 9.24 6.89
C SER A 186 4.63 9.55 6.82
N THR A 187 5.09 10.55 7.56
CA THR A 187 6.49 11.00 7.63
C THR A 187 7.21 10.60 8.93
N ILE A 188 6.54 9.84 9.80
CA ILE A 188 7.11 9.28 11.04
C ILE A 188 7.26 7.77 10.84
#